data_AF-A0A1B6HS28-F1
#
_entry.id   AF-A0A1B6HS28-F1
#
_cell.length_a   1.000
_cell.length_b   1.000
_cell.length_c   1.000
_cell.angle_alpha   90.00
_cell.angle_beta   90.00
_cell.angle_gamma   90.00
#
_symmetry.space_group_name_H-M   'P 1'
#
loop_
_entity.id
_entity.type
_entity.pdbx_description
1 polymer ?
#
loop_
_entity_poly.entity_id
_entity_poly.type
_entity_poly.pdbx_seq_one_letter_code
_entity_poly.pdbx_strand_id
1 'polypeptide(L)'
;MMHYGKNYTGNARFYGFCVDLLERVSKEVGFDYILDLVPDRKYGAQDAETGEWNGMVLQLMKHKADLAVGSMTINYARESVIDFTKPFMNLGISILFKVPTSQETRLFSFMNPLAVEIWLYVLAAYVLVSITMFIVARFSPYEWHNPHPC
;
A
#
# COMPACT_ATOMS: atom_id res chain seq x y z
N MET A 1 21.16 -5.23 -5.48
CA MET A 1 20.45 -5.62 -6.73
C MET A 1 21.45 -6.25 -7.67
N MET A 2 21.00 -6.99 -8.69
CA MET A 2 21.89 -7.68 -9.63
C MET A 2 21.61 -7.22 -11.07
N HIS A 3 22.66 -6.97 -11.85
CA HIS A 3 22.55 -6.79 -13.29
C HIS A 3 22.24 -8.12 -13.96
N TYR A 4 21.18 -8.16 -14.76
CA TYR A 4 20.76 -9.37 -15.51
C TYR A 4 21.44 -9.49 -16.89
N GLY A 5 22.41 -8.63 -17.21
CA GLY A 5 23.11 -8.61 -18.50
C GLY A 5 24.35 -9.53 -18.54
N LYS A 6 24.61 -10.15 -19.69
CA LYS A 6 25.69 -11.14 -19.91
C LYS A 6 27.13 -10.60 -19.73
N ASN A 7 27.34 -9.30 -19.59
CA ASN A 7 28.67 -8.68 -19.57
C ASN A 7 29.27 -8.50 -18.17
N TYR A 8 28.55 -8.84 -17.09
CA TYR A 8 29.02 -8.64 -15.73
C TYR A 8 29.45 -9.97 -15.08
N THR A 9 30.66 -10.02 -14.54
CA THR A 9 31.23 -11.18 -13.82
C THR A 9 31.71 -10.78 -12.43
N GLY A 10 31.75 -11.73 -11.49
CA GLY A 10 32.21 -11.48 -10.12
C GLY A 10 31.37 -10.44 -9.37
N ASN A 11 32.04 -9.52 -8.67
CA ASN A 11 31.41 -8.48 -7.85
C ASN A 11 30.66 -7.44 -8.70
N ALA A 12 31.09 -7.18 -9.94
CA ALA A 12 30.49 -6.21 -10.84
C ALA A 12 29.05 -6.56 -11.26
N ARG A 13 28.58 -7.78 -10.94
CA ARG A 13 27.18 -8.20 -11.12
C ARG A 13 26.23 -7.49 -10.16
N PHE A 14 26.73 -6.99 -9.04
CA PHE A 14 25.91 -6.42 -7.98
C PHE A 14 26.06 -4.90 -7.93
N TYR A 15 24.94 -4.23 -7.66
CA TYR A 15 24.89 -2.78 -7.49
C TYR A 15 23.87 -2.37 -6.42
N GLY A 16 24.01 -1.13 -5.95
CA GLY A 16 23.09 -0.48 -5.02
C GLY A 16 23.74 -0.14 -3.68
N PHE A 17 22.97 0.48 -2.80
CA PHE A 17 23.46 1.11 -1.57
C PHE A 17 24.43 0.26 -0.73
N CYS A 18 24.08 -1.00 -0.46
CA CYS A 18 24.93 -1.89 0.36
C CYS A 18 26.25 -2.26 -0.32
N VAL A 19 26.30 -2.30 -1.66
CA VAL A 19 27.53 -2.60 -2.42
C VAL A 19 28.47 -1.39 -2.35
N ASP A 20 27.94 -0.19 -2.57
CA ASP A 20 28.71 1.05 -2.50
C ASP A 20 29.25 1.29 -1.08
N LEU A 21 28.45 0.96 -0.06
CA LEU A 21 28.87 1.03 1.34
C LEU A 21 30.00 0.05 1.63
N LEU A 22 29.88 -1.22 1.20
CA LEU A 22 30.93 -2.22 1.39
C LEU A 22 32.22 -1.84 0.67
N GLU A 23 32.13 -1.31 -0.55
CA GLU A 23 33.31 -0.86 -1.30
C GLU A 23 34.06 0.25 -0.54
N ARG A 24 33.35 1.21 0.06
CA ARG A 24 33.98 2.27 0.89
C ARG A 24 34.64 1.69 2.14
N VAL A 25 33.96 0.80 2.85
CA VAL A 25 34.49 0.16 4.05
C VAL A 25 35.72 -0.69 3.72
N SER A 26 35.69 -1.44 2.62
CA SER A 26 36.80 -2.23 2.11
C SER A 26 38.03 -1.36 1.79
N LYS A 27 37.84 -0.19 1.18
CA LYS A 27 38.93 0.76 0.90
C LYS A 27 39.53 1.40 2.15
N GLU A 28 38.71 1.71 3.15
CA GLU A 28 39.19 2.32 4.41
C GLU A 28 39.93 1.30 5.30
N VAL A 29 39.43 0.08 5.39
CA VAL A 29 40.00 -0.98 6.24
C VAL A 29 41.11 -1.77 5.52
N GLY A 30 41.03 -1.87 4.19
CA GLY A 30 42.03 -2.55 3.36
C GLY A 30 41.83 -4.06 3.24
N PHE A 31 40.60 -4.51 2.94
CA PHE A 31 40.32 -5.94 2.69
C PHE A 31 39.70 -6.18 1.31
N ASP A 32 40.04 -7.31 0.70
CA ASP A 32 39.38 -7.81 -0.51
C ASP A 32 38.12 -8.60 -0.15
N TYR A 33 37.14 -8.62 -1.05
CA TYR A 33 35.87 -9.30 -0.82
C TYR A 33 35.33 -9.94 -2.11
N ILE A 34 34.54 -10.99 -1.93
CA ILE A 34 33.75 -11.62 -3.01
C ILE A 34 32.29 -11.58 -2.59
N LEU A 35 31.44 -11.05 -3.46
CA LEU A 35 30.00 -11.02 -3.25
C LEU A 35 29.37 -12.31 -3.73
N ASP A 36 28.70 -13.01 -2.81
CA ASP A 36 27.87 -14.17 -3.12
C ASP A 36 26.45 -13.99 -2.55
N LEU A 37 25.49 -14.64 -3.21
CA LEU A 37 24.10 -14.61 -2.77
C LEU A 37 23.83 -15.81 -1.86
N VAL A 38 23.12 -15.55 -0.77
CA VAL A 38 22.63 -16.64 0.08
C VAL A 38 21.75 -17.60 -0.74
N PRO A 39 22.02 -18.93 -0.72
CA PRO A 39 21.34 -19.88 -1.60
C PRO A 39 19.81 -19.90 -1.47
N ASP A 40 19.30 -19.73 -0.25
CA ASP A 40 17.87 -19.78 0.08
C ASP A 40 17.18 -18.40 -0.01
N ARG A 41 17.93 -17.34 -0.31
CA ARG A 41 17.48 -15.94 -0.37
C ARG A 41 16.80 -15.43 0.92
N LYS A 42 17.10 -16.03 2.07
CA LYS A 42 16.53 -15.64 3.37
C LYS A 42 17.55 -14.87 4.21
N TYR A 43 17.06 -13.95 5.05
CA TYR A 43 17.91 -13.26 6.03
C TYR A 43 18.44 -14.21 7.09
N GLY A 44 17.58 -15.11 7.56
CA GLY A 44 17.86 -16.03 8.65
C GLY A 44 16.83 -15.89 9.75
N ALA A 45 16.17 -17.00 10.02
CA ALA A 45 15.23 -17.19 11.11
C ALA A 45 15.50 -18.57 11.73
N GLN A 46 15.27 -18.66 13.02
CA GLN A 46 15.28 -19.93 13.72
C GLN A 46 13.97 -20.66 13.44
N ASP A 47 14.08 -21.92 13.05
CA ASP A 47 12.95 -22.82 12.95
C ASP A 47 12.45 -23.18 14.37
N ALA A 48 11.14 -23.05 14.60
CA ALA A 48 10.55 -23.29 15.92
C ALA A 48 10.50 -24.78 16.31
N GLU A 49 10.49 -25.68 15.33
CA GLU A 49 10.39 -27.13 15.58
C GLU A 49 11.78 -27.76 15.75
N THR A 50 12.72 -27.41 14.88
CA THR A 50 14.06 -28.00 14.87
C THR A 50 15.09 -27.19 15.66
N GLY A 51 14.82 -25.90 15.91
CA GLY A 51 15.77 -24.98 16.52
C GLY A 51 16.91 -24.56 15.60
N GLU A 52 16.93 -25.03 14.34
CA GLU A 52 17.98 -24.72 13.39
C GLU A 52 17.81 -23.33 12.76
N TRP A 53 18.93 -22.69 12.46
CA TRP A 53 18.96 -21.42 11.73
C TRP A 53 19.02 -21.65 10.22
N ASN A 54 18.50 -20.70 9.44
CA ASN A 54 18.64 -20.66 7.99
C ASN A 54 19.23 -19.32 7.49
N GLY A 55 19.22 -19.09 6.19
CA GLY A 55 19.56 -17.81 5.60
C GLY A 55 21.01 -17.38 5.80
N MET A 56 21.23 -16.07 5.74
CA MET A 56 22.55 -15.47 5.96
C MET A 56 23.08 -15.77 7.37
N VAL A 57 22.21 -15.81 8.39
CA VAL A 57 22.61 -16.16 9.76
C VAL A 57 23.27 -17.54 9.82
N LEU A 58 22.68 -18.56 9.17
CA LEU A 58 23.27 -19.90 9.11
C LEU A 58 24.63 -19.91 8.39
N GLN A 59 24.80 -19.13 7.32
CA GLN A 59 26.07 -19.06 6.59
C GLN A 59 27.18 -18.48 7.45
N LEU A 60 26.88 -17.46 8.26
CA LEU A 60 27.82 -16.88 9.22
C LEU A 60 28.16 -17.88 10.33
N MET A 61 27.14 -18.52 10.94
CA MET A 61 27.34 -19.53 12.00
C MET A 61 28.21 -20.72 11.53
N LYS A 62 28.08 -21.11 10.26
CA LYS A 62 28.86 -22.21 9.67
C LYS A 62 30.19 -21.76 9.06
N HIS A 63 30.59 -20.50 9.24
CA HIS A 63 31.79 -19.91 8.65
C HIS A 63 31.89 -20.13 7.12
N LYS A 64 30.75 -20.17 6.45
CA LYS A 64 30.67 -20.21 4.98
C LYS A 64 30.72 -18.81 4.37
N ALA A 65 30.39 -17.80 5.16
CA ALA A 65 30.55 -16.39 4.85
C ALA A 65 31.22 -15.69 6.04
N ASP A 66 32.12 -14.75 5.77
CA ASP A 66 32.82 -13.97 6.80
C ASP A 66 32.05 -12.71 7.20
N LEU A 67 31.25 -12.18 6.27
CA LEU A 67 30.48 -10.95 6.46
C LEU A 67 29.13 -11.04 5.75
N ALA A 68 28.07 -10.59 6.42
CA ALA A 68 26.76 -10.39 5.80
C ALA A 68 26.48 -8.89 5.66
N VAL A 69 26.30 -8.44 4.42
CA VAL A 69 25.98 -7.04 4.12
C VAL A 69 24.61 -6.96 3.47
N GLY A 70 23.68 -6.27 4.13
CA GLY A 70 22.33 -6.09 3.62
C GLY A 70 21.41 -5.38 4.60
N SER A 71 20.15 -5.21 4.22
CA SER A 71 19.09 -4.67 5.07
C SER A 71 18.61 -5.72 6.08
N MET A 72 19.48 -6.13 7.01
CA MET A 72 19.13 -7.07 8.07
C MET A 72 18.79 -6.32 9.36
N THR A 73 17.58 -6.53 9.89
CA THR A 73 17.17 -6.00 11.19
C THR A 73 17.90 -6.74 12.32
N ILE A 74 18.52 -5.96 13.22
CA ILE A 74 19.10 -6.45 14.47
C ILE A 74 17.96 -6.88 15.40
N ASN A 75 18.01 -8.10 15.92
CA ASN A 75 17.06 -8.59 16.91
C ASN A 75 17.79 -9.48 17.93
N TYR A 76 17.17 -9.69 19.09
CA TYR A 76 17.75 -10.45 20.19
C TYR A 76 18.15 -11.89 19.79
N ALA A 77 17.29 -12.60 19.05
CA ALA A 77 17.55 -13.97 18.66
C ALA A 77 18.74 -14.11 17.69
N ARG A 78 18.96 -13.13 16.80
CA ARG A 78 20.14 -13.14 15.91
C ARG A 78 21.40 -12.72 16.66
N GLU A 79 21.29 -11.70 17.52
CA GLU A 79 22.41 -11.20 18.31
C GLU A 79 22.96 -12.26 19.29
N SER A 80 22.16 -13.27 19.67
CA SER A 80 22.64 -14.39 20.49
C SER A 80 23.51 -15.41 19.74
N VAL A 81 23.56 -15.36 18.41
CA VAL A 81 24.32 -16.32 17.57
C VAL A 81 25.33 -15.67 16.64
N ILE A 82 25.19 -14.37 16.36
CA ILE A 82 26.11 -13.57 15.53
C ILE A 82 26.27 -12.17 16.12
N ASP A 83 27.44 -11.57 15.89
CA ASP A 83 27.70 -10.19 16.28
C ASP A 83 27.24 -9.19 15.20
N PHE A 84 26.73 -8.05 15.64
CA PHE A 84 26.35 -6.94 14.77
C PHE A 84 27.23 -5.71 14.98
N THR A 85 27.41 -4.94 13.91
CA THR A 85 27.95 -3.59 14.01
C THR A 85 26.90 -2.63 14.60
N LYS A 86 27.30 -1.39 14.86
CA LYS A 86 26.31 -0.33 15.06
C LYS A 86 25.44 -0.17 13.81
N PRO A 87 24.13 0.09 13.96
CA PRO A 87 23.25 0.27 12.82
C PRO A 87 23.67 1.51 12.02
N PHE A 88 23.76 1.37 10.69
CA PHE A 88 24.10 2.47 9.79
C PHE A 88 22.87 3.24 9.26
N MET A 89 21.66 2.71 9.50
CA MET A 89 20.41 3.31 9.07
C MET A 89 19.31 3.05 10.11
N ASN A 90 18.59 4.10 10.48
CA ASN A 90 17.43 4.00 11.37
C ASN A 90 16.17 3.83 10.51
N LEU A 91 15.47 2.72 10.70
CA LEU A 91 14.23 2.38 10.00
C LEU A 91 13.15 2.07 11.03
N GLY A 92 11.90 2.39 10.71
CA GLY A 92 10.73 2.09 11.53
C GLY A 92 9.65 1.36 10.73
N ILE A 93 8.65 0.82 11.43
CA ILE A 93 7.47 0.22 10.80
C ILE A 93 6.61 1.36 10.25
N SER A 94 6.22 1.26 8.98
CA SER A 94 5.32 2.20 8.31
C SER A 94 4.24 1.47 7.54
N ILE A 95 3.07 2.08 7.40
CA ILE A 95 1.93 1.51 6.69
C ILE A 95 1.87 2.16 5.30
N LEU A 96 1.99 1.33 4.27
CA LEU A 96 1.80 1.74 2.89
C LEU A 96 0.35 1.42 2.47
N PHE A 97 -0.41 2.43 2.06
CA PHE A 97 -1.74 2.25 1.49
C PHE A 97 -1.86 2.96 0.14
N LYS A 98 -2.78 2.48 -0.70
CA LYS A 98 -3.04 3.08 -2.01
C LYS A 98 -3.64 4.48 -1.82
N VAL A 99 -3.05 5.48 -2.48
CA VAL A 99 -3.63 6.83 -2.53
C VAL A 99 -5.09 6.74 -3.00
N PRO A 100 -6.05 7.30 -2.24
CA PRO A 100 -7.44 7.25 -2.63
C PRO A 100 -7.60 7.99 -3.96
N THR A 101 -8.29 7.37 -4.90
CA THR A 101 -8.69 8.05 -6.13
C THR A 101 -9.93 8.88 -5.82
N SER A 102 -9.91 10.16 -6.14
CA SER A 102 -11.10 11.02 -6.05
C SER A 102 -12.19 10.40 -6.94
N GLN A 103 -13.38 10.19 -6.38
CA GLN A 103 -14.53 9.80 -7.20
C GLN A 103 -14.82 10.91 -8.20
N GLU A 104 -15.03 10.55 -9.47
CA GLU A 104 -15.40 11.51 -10.49
C GLU A 104 -16.71 12.21 -10.13
N THR A 105 -16.76 13.54 -10.30
CA THR A 105 -17.94 14.34 -10.01
C THR A 105 -19.06 13.93 -10.96
N ARG A 106 -20.02 13.13 -10.46
CA ARG A 106 -21.21 12.76 -11.22
C ARG A 106 -22.13 13.97 -11.36
N LEU A 107 -22.69 14.19 -12.56
CA LEU A 107 -23.61 15.30 -12.86
C LEU A 107 -24.79 15.39 -11.87
N PHE A 108 -25.28 14.24 -11.38
CA PHE A 108 -26.39 14.16 -10.42
C PHE A 108 -25.96 14.02 -8.96
N SER A 109 -24.72 14.41 -8.61
CA SER A 109 -24.23 14.32 -7.23
C SER A 109 -25.05 15.14 -6.23
N PHE A 110 -25.80 16.14 -6.68
CA PHE A 110 -26.73 16.93 -5.86
C PHE A 110 -27.98 16.14 -5.43
N MET A 111 -28.34 15.05 -6.13
CA MET A 111 -29.47 14.19 -5.78
C MET A 111 -29.10 13.11 -4.75
N ASN A 112 -27.80 12.86 -4.55
CA ASN A 112 -27.27 11.85 -3.60
C ASN A 112 -27.72 11.99 -2.14
N PRO A 113 -28.04 13.18 -1.59
CA PRO A 113 -28.47 13.29 -0.19
C PRO A 113 -29.79 12.57 0.12
N LEU A 114 -30.61 12.29 -0.90
CA LEU A 114 -31.90 11.62 -0.75
C LEU A 114 -31.93 10.34 -1.61
N ALA A 115 -32.52 9.28 -1.07
CA ALA A 115 -32.72 8.04 -1.82
C ALA A 115 -33.61 8.28 -3.05
N VAL A 116 -33.36 7.53 -4.13
CA VAL A 116 -34.15 7.61 -5.38
C VAL A 116 -35.64 7.37 -5.11
N GLU A 117 -35.97 6.54 -4.13
CA GLU A 117 -37.35 6.29 -3.68
C GLU A 117 -38.05 7.58 -3.22
N ILE A 118 -37.36 8.44 -2.48
CA ILE A 118 -37.93 9.71 -2.00
C ILE A 118 -38.21 10.64 -3.19
N TRP A 119 -37.32 10.69 -4.17
CA TRP A 119 -37.56 11.45 -5.40
C TRP A 119 -38.79 10.94 -6.18
N LEU A 120 -39.00 9.63 -6.23
CA LEU A 120 -40.20 9.05 -6.82
C LEU A 120 -41.47 9.42 -6.03
N TYR A 121 -41.41 9.42 -4.70
CA TYR A 121 -42.54 9.88 -3.87
C TYR A 121 -42.84 11.37 -4.05
N VAL A 122 -41.83 12.23 -4.18
CA VAL A 122 -42.01 13.66 -4.49
C VAL A 122 -42.71 13.83 -5.84
N LEU A 123 -42.30 13.08 -6.86
CA LEU A 123 -42.94 13.10 -8.18
C LEU A 123 -44.39 12.61 -8.11
N ALA A 124 -44.64 11.51 -7.41
CA ALA A 124 -45.98 10.95 -7.24
C ALA A 124 -46.91 11.91 -6.46
N ALA A 125 -46.40 12.53 -5.39
CA ALA A 125 -47.14 13.53 -4.62
C ALA A 125 -47.48 14.76 -5.46
N TYR A 126 -46.54 15.23 -6.30
CA TYR A 126 -46.78 16.35 -7.22
C TYR A 126 -47.92 16.04 -8.21
N VAL A 127 -47.91 14.86 -8.82
CA VAL A 127 -48.97 14.42 -9.74
C VAL A 127 -50.30 14.27 -9.00
N LEU A 128 -50.31 13.65 -7.82
CA LEU A 128 -51.52 13.46 -7.01
C LEU A 128 -52.16 14.80 -6.65
N VAL A 129 -51.39 15.77 -6.14
CA VAL A 129 -51.88 17.10 -5.79
C VAL A 129 -52.41 17.85 -7.01
N SER A 130 -51.74 17.71 -8.16
CA SER A 130 -52.21 18.33 -9.41
C SER A 130 -53.56 17.75 -9.86
N ILE A 131 -53.74 16.43 -9.74
CA ILE A 131 -55.00 15.76 -10.08
C ILE A 131 -56.11 16.14 -9.09
N THR A 132 -55.84 16.18 -7.78
CA THR A 132 -56.86 16.58 -6.80
C THR A 132 -57.28 18.03 -7.02
N MET A 133 -56.33 18.94 -7.30
CA MET A 133 -56.64 20.32 -7.63
C MET A 133 -57.49 20.42 -8.91
N PHE A 134 -57.18 19.64 -9.96
CA PHE A 134 -57.97 19.60 -11.19
C PHE A 134 -59.41 19.12 -10.94
N ILE A 135 -59.58 18.06 -10.13
CA ILE A 135 -60.90 17.54 -9.74
C ILE A 135 -61.68 18.60 -8.97
N VAL A 136 -61.08 19.21 -7.94
CA VAL A 136 -61.72 20.27 -7.15
C VAL A 136 -62.15 21.43 -8.04
N ALA A 137 -61.27 21.90 -8.92
CA ALA A 137 -61.58 22.98 -9.84
C ALA A 137 -62.71 22.62 -10.82
N ARG A 138 -62.85 21.35 -11.20
CA ARG A 138 -63.94 20.91 -12.09
C ARG A 138 -65.28 20.75 -11.39
N PHE A 139 -65.28 20.38 -10.11
CA PHE A 139 -66.49 20.15 -9.31
C PHE A 139 -66.95 21.37 -8.51
N SER A 140 -66.06 22.34 -8.24
CA SER A 140 -66.41 23.60 -7.58
C SER A 140 -67.08 24.56 -8.57
N PRO A 141 -68.40 24.79 -8.50
CA PRO A 141 -69.11 25.67 -9.44
C PRO A 141 -68.75 27.15 -9.24
N TYR A 142 -68.21 27.49 -8.06
CA TYR A 142 -67.86 28.85 -7.65
C TYR A 142 -66.56 29.37 -8.28
N GLU A 143 -65.67 28.49 -8.76
CA GLU A 143 -64.43 28.90 -9.45
C GLU A 143 -64.64 29.20 -10.94
N TRP A 144 -65.74 28.69 -11.53
CA TRP A 144 -66.09 28.92 -12.94
C TRP A 144 -66.99 30.14 -13.16
N HIS A 145 -67.55 30.71 -12.10
CA HIS A 145 -68.36 31.92 -12.21
C HIS A 145 -67.43 33.14 -12.30
N ASN A 146 -67.37 33.73 -13.49
CA ASN A 146 -66.72 35.01 -13.71
C ASN A 146 -67.33 36.03 -12.71
N PRO A 147 -66.55 36.65 -11.80
CA PRO A 147 -67.09 37.62 -10.83
C PRO A 147 -67.67 38.86 -11.52
N HIS A 148 -67.41 39.04 -12.82
CA HIS A 148 -67.97 40.09 -13.66
C HIS A 148 -68.59 39.54 -14.96
N PRO A 149 -69.83 39.02 -14.93
CA PRO A 149 -70.60 38.87 -16.16
C PRO A 149 -70.91 40.27 -16.70
N CYS A 150 -70.69 40.47 -18.00
CA CYS A 150 -70.89 41.73 -18.72
C CYS A 150 -72.27 42.37 -18.47
#